data_AF-A0AAU7K2W8-F1
#
_entry.id   AF-A0AAU7K2W8-F1
#
_cell.length_a   1.000
_cell.length_b   1.000
_cell.length_c   1.000
_cell.angle_alpha   90.00
_cell.angle_beta   90.00
_cell.angle_gamma   90.00
#
_symmetry.space_group_name_H-M   'P 1'
#
loop_
_entity.id
_entity.type
_entity.pdbx_description
1 polymer ?
#
loop_
_entity_poly.entity_id
_entity_poly.type
_entity_poly.pdbx_seq_one_letter_code
_entity_poly.pdbx_strand_id
1 'polypeptide(L)'
;MKIILFFLVVLTQLNKHAMNAMLGAISLFAGDYAPEGFAICDGSLLSVSKNIKLFSILKTRYGGDGMSNFALPKLPSIEGVLYIICTDGYYPSHPRD
;
A
#
# COMPACT_ATOMS: atom_id res chain seq x y z
N MET A 1 -14.82 19.81 -25.47
CA MET A 1 -15.18 18.54 -24.78
C MET A 1 -14.02 17.90 -24.00
N LYS A 2 -12.78 17.84 -24.53
CA LYS A 2 -11.62 17.24 -23.84
C LYS A 2 -11.14 17.98 -22.56
N ILE A 3 -11.29 19.30 -22.50
CA ILE A 3 -10.88 20.12 -21.33
C ILE A 3 -11.73 19.86 -20.09
N ILE A 4 -13.05 19.74 -20.24
CA ILE A 4 -13.97 19.41 -19.13
C ILE A 4 -13.66 18.01 -18.59
N LEU A 5 -13.39 17.06 -19.49
CA LEU A 5 -13.01 15.70 -19.11
C LEU A 5 -11.66 15.65 -18.38
N PHE A 6 -10.67 16.44 -18.83
CA PHE A 6 -9.39 16.56 -18.15
C PHE A 6 -9.54 17.16 -16.75
N PHE A 7 -10.35 18.22 -16.61
CA PHE A 7 -10.61 18.84 -15.31
C PHE A 7 -11.38 17.91 -14.36
N LEU A 8 -12.36 17.15 -14.87
CA LEU A 8 -13.11 16.15 -14.09
C LEU A 8 -12.19 15.01 -13.61
N VAL A 9 -11.30 14.53 -14.48
CA VAL A 9 -10.30 13.51 -14.12
C VAL A 9 -9.32 14.06 -13.08
N VAL A 10 -8.83 15.29 -13.22
CA VAL A 10 -7.96 15.89 -12.20
C VAL A 10 -8.70 16.08 -10.87
N LEU A 11 -9.98 16.43 -10.89
CA LEU A 11 -10.81 16.58 -9.69
C LEU A 11 -11.00 15.25 -8.93
N THR A 12 -11.18 14.12 -9.64
CA THR A 12 -11.29 12.80 -8.99
C THR A 12 -9.96 12.30 -8.44
N GLN A 13 -8.83 12.72 -9.03
CA GLN A 13 -7.50 12.39 -8.52
C GLN A 13 -7.11 13.23 -7.29
N LEU A 14 -7.66 14.43 -7.13
CA LEU A 14 -7.43 15.28 -5.94
C LEU A 14 -8.10 14.73 -4.67
N ASN A 15 -9.20 13.96 -4.82
CA ASN A 15 -9.92 13.35 -3.69
C ASN A 15 -9.46 11.91 -3.36
N LYS A 16 -8.42 11.42 -4.02
CA LYS A 16 -8.04 10.00 -4.02
C LYS A 16 -7.00 9.58 -2.97
N HIS A 17 -6.74 10.40 -1.97
CA HIS A 17 -5.90 9.97 -0.85
C HIS A 17 -6.72 9.08 0.07
N ALA A 18 -6.66 7.78 -0.20
CA ALA A 18 -7.19 6.74 0.67
C ALA A 18 -6.46 6.78 2.02
N MET A 19 -7.05 7.52 2.95
CA MET A 19 -6.74 7.52 4.39
C MET A 19 -5.37 8.14 4.77
N ASN A 20 -5.34 8.88 5.88
CA ASN A 20 -4.14 9.52 6.42
C ASN A 20 -3.19 8.49 7.10
N ALA A 21 -2.93 7.36 6.44
CA ALA A 21 -2.07 6.31 6.95
C ALA A 21 -0.63 6.48 6.46
N MET A 22 0.32 6.12 7.31
CA MET A 22 1.73 6.08 6.98
C MET A 22 2.00 4.85 6.10
N LEU A 23 2.71 5.02 5.00
CA LEU A 23 3.02 3.95 4.06
C LEU A 23 3.79 2.83 4.78
N GLY A 24 3.38 1.59 4.56
CA GLY A 24 3.97 0.41 5.22
C GLY A 24 3.51 0.19 6.66
N ALA A 25 2.65 1.05 7.22
CA ALA A 25 2.00 0.77 8.51
C ALA A 25 1.10 -0.46 8.39
N ILE A 26 1.13 -1.30 9.43
CA ILE A 26 0.29 -2.49 9.55
C ILE A 26 -0.79 -2.22 10.59
N SER A 27 -2.04 -2.54 10.23
CA SER A 27 -3.20 -2.37 11.08
C SER A 27 -4.02 -3.66 11.13
N LEU A 28 -4.71 -3.87 12.26
CA LEU A 28 -5.78 -4.87 12.36
C LEU A 28 -7.04 -4.30 11.70
N PHE A 29 -7.73 -5.14 10.93
CA PHE A 29 -8.95 -4.77 10.22
C PHE A 29 -10.00 -5.86 10.40
N ALA A 30 -11.16 -5.50 10.98
CA ALA A 30 -12.27 -6.41 11.26
C ALA A 30 -13.16 -6.66 10.02
N GLY A 31 -12.53 -6.88 8.87
CA GLY A 31 -13.18 -7.21 7.60
C GLY A 31 -12.51 -8.41 6.94
N ASP A 32 -13.06 -8.83 5.82
CA ASP A 32 -12.69 -10.04 5.06
C ASP A 32 -11.88 -9.76 3.78
N TYR A 33 -11.76 -8.48 3.39
CA TYR A 33 -10.93 -8.03 2.26
C TYR A 33 -10.10 -6.80 2.63
N ALA A 34 -9.00 -6.58 1.90
CA ALA A 34 -8.24 -5.34 2.05
C ALA A 34 -8.95 -4.18 1.31
N PRO A 35 -9.22 -3.04 1.97
CA PRO A 35 -9.75 -1.86 1.32
C PRO A 35 -8.75 -1.26 0.31
N GLU A 36 -9.22 -0.34 -0.55
CA GLU A 36 -8.35 0.39 -1.49
C GLU A 36 -7.22 1.11 -0.74
N GLY A 37 -6.00 1.03 -1.29
CA GLY A 37 -4.79 1.58 -0.65
C GLY A 37 -4.16 0.68 0.42
N PHE A 38 -4.70 -0.54 0.61
CA PHE A 38 -4.14 -1.54 1.50
C PHE A 38 -3.97 -2.90 0.80
N ALA A 39 -3.16 -3.76 1.39
CA ALA A 39 -3.02 -5.16 1.00
C ALA A 39 -3.04 -6.06 2.24
N ILE A 40 -3.42 -7.32 2.10
CA ILE A 40 -3.41 -8.29 3.19
C ILE A 40 -1.95 -8.73 3.45
N CYS A 41 -1.57 -8.84 4.72
CA CYS A 41 -0.27 -9.38 5.13
C CYS A 41 -0.25 -10.92 5.06
N ASP A 42 -0.35 -11.48 3.85
CA ASP A 42 -0.45 -12.92 3.58
C ASP A 42 0.84 -13.54 2.99
N GLY A 43 1.87 -12.73 2.77
CA GLY A 43 3.10 -13.15 2.09
C GLY A 43 3.07 -13.02 0.56
N SER A 44 2.07 -12.37 -0.01
CA SER A 44 1.97 -12.13 -1.45
C SER A 44 3.17 -11.37 -2.03
N LEU A 45 3.54 -11.71 -3.27
CA LEU A 45 4.57 -11.01 -4.04
C LEU A 45 3.97 -9.81 -4.78
N LEU A 46 4.57 -8.64 -4.58
CA LEU A 46 4.23 -7.42 -5.27
C LEU A 46 5.33 -7.01 -6.25
N SER A 47 4.93 -6.38 -7.35
CA SER A 47 5.87 -5.82 -8.33
C SER A 47 6.58 -4.59 -7.77
N VAL A 48 7.91 -4.56 -7.87
CA VAL A 48 8.75 -3.41 -7.47
C VAL A 48 8.37 -2.16 -8.28
N SER A 49 8.19 -2.29 -9.60
CA SER A 49 7.91 -1.16 -10.49
C SER A 49 6.59 -0.45 -10.19
N LYS A 50 5.60 -1.16 -9.64
CA LYS A 50 4.30 -0.59 -9.23
C LYS A 50 4.30 -0.05 -7.81
N ASN A 51 5.22 -0.50 -6.95
CA ASN A 51 5.20 -0.21 -5.51
C ASN A 51 6.55 0.32 -5.01
N ILE A 52 7.21 1.16 -5.81
CA ILE A 52 8.57 1.66 -5.55
C ILE A 52 8.71 2.27 -4.15
N LYS A 53 7.71 3.05 -3.72
CA LYS A 53 7.69 3.69 -2.39
C LYS A 53 7.62 2.66 -1.26
N LEU A 54 6.77 1.65 -1.38
CA LEU A 54 6.65 0.61 -0.35
C LEU A 54 7.89 -0.30 -0.34
N PHE A 55 8.43 -0.60 -1.53
CA PHE A 55 9.67 -1.37 -1.67
C PHE A 55 10.86 -0.68 -1.00
N SER A 56 10.98 0.65 -1.05
CA SER A 56 12.09 1.33 -0.38
C SER A 56 12.06 1.17 1.15
N ILE A 57 10.88 0.91 1.73
CA ILE A 57 10.68 0.64 3.15
C ILE A 57 10.92 -0.84 3.49
N LEU A 58 10.25 -1.76 2.78
CA LEU A 58 10.28 -3.19 3.11
C LEU A 58 11.51 -3.91 2.54
N LYS A 59 12.01 -3.45 1.39
CA LYS A 59 13.01 -4.14 0.57
C LYS A 59 12.58 -5.60 0.34
N THR A 60 13.52 -6.52 0.39
CA THR A 60 13.28 -7.97 0.29
C THR A 60 13.17 -8.65 1.65
N ARG A 61 12.89 -7.91 2.74
CA ARG A 61 12.89 -8.46 4.12
C ARG A 61 11.99 -9.69 4.28
N TYR A 62 10.89 -9.76 3.53
CA TYR A 62 9.93 -10.87 3.59
C TYR A 62 10.05 -11.85 2.41
N GLY A 63 11.03 -11.65 1.53
CA GLY A 63 11.23 -12.45 0.31
C GLY A 63 11.10 -11.66 -0.99
N GLY A 64 11.05 -12.40 -2.10
CA GLY A 64 11.12 -11.88 -3.46
C GLY A 64 12.55 -11.70 -3.96
N ASP A 65 12.70 -11.34 -5.23
CA ASP A 65 13.99 -11.22 -5.91
C ASP A 65 14.64 -9.83 -5.77
N GLY A 66 13.90 -8.83 -5.31
CA GLY A 66 14.37 -7.44 -5.15
C GLY A 66 14.62 -6.69 -6.45
N MET A 67 14.40 -7.32 -7.60
CA MET A 67 14.56 -6.75 -8.94
C MET A 67 13.20 -6.53 -9.59
N SER A 68 12.41 -7.58 -9.69
CA SER A 68 11.07 -7.57 -10.26
C SER A 68 9.98 -7.53 -9.19
N ASN A 69 10.22 -8.20 -8.05
CA ASN A 69 9.24 -8.38 -6.99
C ASN A 69 9.83 -8.36 -5.57
N PHE A 70 8.96 -8.14 -4.60
CA PHE A 70 9.23 -8.26 -3.17
C PHE A 70 7.99 -8.83 -2.48
N ALA A 71 8.17 -9.49 -1.35
CA ALA A 71 7.04 -10.04 -0.60
C ALA A 71 6.52 -9.08 0.47
N LEU A 72 5.22 -9.17 0.74
CA LEU A 72 4.61 -8.62 1.95
C LEU A 72 4.91 -9.51 3.17
N PRO A 73 4.75 -8.99 4.40
CA PRO A 73 4.76 -9.84 5.60
C PRO A 73 3.70 -10.93 5.50
N LYS A 74 4.01 -12.11 6.04
CA LYS A 74 3.02 -13.17 6.28
C LYS A 74 2.68 -13.22 7.76
N LEU A 75 1.51 -12.71 8.11
CA LEU A 75 1.01 -12.68 9.48
C LEU A 75 -0.18 -13.65 9.63
N PRO A 76 -0.32 -14.32 10.77
CA PRO A 76 -1.47 -15.19 11.01
C PRO A 76 -2.75 -14.33 11.11
N SER A 77 -3.75 -14.63 10.29
CA SER A 77 -5.08 -14.04 10.46
C SER A 77 -5.76 -14.60 11.72
N ILE A 78 -6.56 -13.77 12.36
CA ILE A 78 -7.42 -14.16 13.49
C ILE A 78 -8.85 -14.28 12.93
N GLU A 79 -9.69 -15.15 13.47
CA GLU A 79 -11.08 -15.28 13.00
C GLU A 79 -11.79 -13.91 13.03
N GLY A 80 -12.30 -13.48 11.87
CA GLY A 80 -12.94 -12.17 11.69
C GLY A 80 -12.00 -10.95 11.64
N VAL A 81 -10.67 -11.14 11.66
CA VAL A 81 -9.70 -10.03 11.63
C VAL A 81 -8.50 -10.32 10.73
N LEU A 82 -8.19 -9.37 9.85
CA LEU A 82 -7.04 -9.40 8.96
C LEU A 82 -5.97 -8.40 9.39
N TYR A 83 -4.71 -8.77 9.16
CA TYR A 83 -3.63 -7.79 9.13
C TYR A 83 -3.55 -7.20 7.73
N ILE A 84 -3.65 -5.88 7.63
CA ILE A 84 -3.50 -5.14 6.38
C ILE A 84 -2.34 -4.17 6.47
N ILE A 85 -1.64 -3.99 5.35
CA ILE A 85 -0.52 -3.05 5.21
C ILE A 85 -0.92 -1.92 4.26
N CYS A 86 -0.61 -0.68 4.63
CA CYS A 86 -0.85 0.48 3.77
C CYS A 86 0.12 0.47 2.57
N THR A 87 -0.44 0.41 1.36
CA THR A 87 0.29 0.38 0.08
C THR A 87 0.24 1.70 -0.67
N ASP A 88 -0.70 2.59 -0.32
CA ASP A 88 -0.85 3.92 -0.91
C ASP A 88 -1.10 4.99 0.18
N GLY A 89 -0.05 5.30 0.95
CA GLY A 89 -0.10 6.25 2.06
C GLY A 89 1.03 7.28 2.04
N TYR A 90 1.12 8.08 3.11
CA TYR A 90 2.18 9.07 3.28
C TYR A 90 3.53 8.40 3.51
N TYR A 91 4.53 8.74 2.71
CA TYR A 91 5.87 8.17 2.86
C TYR A 91 6.49 8.63 4.19
N PRO A 92 7.03 7.73 5.02
CA PRO A 92 7.62 8.08 6.29
C PRO A 92 8.89 8.92 6.09
N SER A 93 8.78 10.24 6.26
CA SER A 93 9.93 11.15 6.31
C SER A 93 10.56 11.10 7.70
N HIS A 94 11.87 10.91 7.76
CA HIS A 94 12.61 10.99 9.02
C HIS A 94 12.80 12.47 9.35
N PRO A 95 12.48 12.96 10.57
CA PRO A 95 12.54 14.39 10.91
C PRO A 95 13.93 15.05 10.84
N ARG A 96 14.99 14.30 10.49
CA ARG A 96 16.37 14.80 10.43
C ARG A 96 16.89 14.94 8.99
N ASP A 97 16.02 14.78 8.00
CA ASP A 97 16.29 14.95 6.57
C ASP A 97 15.48 16.14 6.03
#